data_AF-A0A7S3UHU4-F1
#
_entry.id   AF-A0A7S3UHU4-F1
#
_cell.length_a   1.000
_cell.length_b   1.000
_cell.length_c   1.000
_cell.angle_alpha   90.00
_cell.angle_beta   90.00
_cell.angle_gamma   90.00
#
_symmetry.space_group_name_H-M   'P 1'
#
loop_
_entity.id
_entity.type
_entity.pdbx_description
1 polymer ?
#
loop_
_entity_poly.entity_id
_entity_poly.type
_entity_poly.pdbx_seq_one_letter_code
_entity_poly.pdbx_strand_id
1 'polypeptide(L)'
;RRRIRSIQKLIRIGKIEPMLVLRVDKEKRYVDLSKRRVAPEDVPAFEEKFAKSKMVHSIMRHVATKFEKDMMEILQMACWPMYEQYGHAHQALKEAILKDEDIFSKLQTEVPENIKGAILEDAERKFAAQGIRFGASVDVSFSGYEGVDAVKRALKAGMLLSDEKKPEEGGAEVSITLIAPPQYNVNVKCTEKPVGQEKINAVIAAIQKAITKEGEDCVADRHHIPLTSQCCKPCAGKM
;
A
#
# COMPACT_ATOMS: atom_id res chain seq x y z
N ARG A 1 -32.80 -19.98 7.04
CA ARG A 1 -31.89 -21.16 7.08
C ARG A 1 -31.52 -21.53 5.64
N ARG A 2 -30.36 -21.10 5.11
CA ARG A 2 -29.95 -21.44 3.72
C ARG A 2 -29.35 -22.85 3.68
N ARG A 3 -29.94 -23.76 2.91
CA ARG A 3 -29.48 -25.15 2.74
C ARG A 3 -28.16 -25.16 1.97
N ILE A 4 -27.14 -25.81 2.53
CA ILE A 4 -25.88 -26.06 1.83
C ILE A 4 -26.10 -27.27 0.91
N ARG A 5 -25.91 -27.10 -0.39
CA ARG A 5 -25.99 -28.20 -1.37
C ARG A 5 -24.68 -29.00 -1.44
N SER A 6 -23.53 -28.31 -1.41
CA SER A 6 -22.20 -28.94 -1.46
C SER A 6 -21.20 -28.12 -0.66
N ILE A 7 -20.39 -28.80 0.16
CA ILE A 7 -19.31 -28.21 0.95
C ILE A 7 -18.15 -27.77 0.05
N GLN A 8 -17.86 -28.52 -1.03
CA GLN A 8 -16.80 -28.21 -1.99
C GLN A 8 -17.01 -26.88 -2.73
N LYS A 9 -18.25 -26.40 -2.80
CA LYS A 9 -18.55 -25.07 -3.35
C LYS A 9 -18.18 -23.95 -2.37
N LEU A 10 -18.28 -24.21 -1.07
CA LEU A 10 -18.02 -23.23 -0.01
C LEU A 10 -16.55 -23.17 0.39
N ILE A 11 -15.88 -24.32 0.44
CA ILE A 11 -14.48 -24.46 0.84
C ILE A 11 -13.76 -25.20 -0.29
N ARG A 12 -12.78 -24.52 -0.90
CA ARG A 12 -11.94 -25.08 -1.95
C ARG A 12 -10.51 -25.20 -1.45
N ILE A 13 -9.84 -26.27 -1.83
CA ILE A 13 -8.43 -26.48 -1.55
C ILE A 13 -7.64 -25.32 -2.18
N GLY A 14 -6.69 -24.75 -1.43
CA GLY A 14 -5.86 -23.63 -1.87
C GLY A 14 -6.48 -22.24 -1.70
N LYS A 15 -7.74 -22.12 -1.24
CA LYS A 15 -8.36 -20.83 -0.96
C LYS A 15 -8.23 -20.48 0.52
N ILE A 16 -7.70 -19.28 0.81
CA ILE A 16 -7.68 -18.71 2.15
C ILE A 16 -8.99 -17.97 2.37
N GLU A 17 -9.70 -18.28 3.46
CA GLU A 17 -10.94 -17.60 3.83
C GLU A 17 -10.94 -17.29 5.33
N PRO A 18 -11.45 -16.12 5.75
CA PRO A 18 -11.61 -15.80 7.16
C PRO A 18 -12.71 -16.65 7.78
N MET A 19 -12.42 -17.22 8.95
CA MET A 19 -13.32 -18.09 9.69
C MET A 19 -13.30 -17.68 11.17
N LEU A 20 -14.45 -17.76 11.84
CA LEU A 20 -14.53 -17.48 13.27
C LEU A 20 -14.19 -18.72 14.08
N VAL A 21 -13.32 -18.60 15.07
CA VAL A 21 -13.06 -19.66 16.05
C VAL A 21 -14.23 -19.73 17.03
N LEU A 22 -14.85 -20.89 17.16
CA LEU A 22 -15.95 -21.13 18.10
C LEU A 22 -15.44 -21.65 19.43
N ARG A 23 -14.62 -22.70 19.40
CA ARG A 23 -14.13 -23.42 20.58
C ARG A 23 -12.73 -23.93 20.33
N VAL A 24 -11.94 -23.95 21.38
CA VAL A 24 -10.57 -24.48 21.40
C VAL A 24 -10.49 -25.51 22.53
N ASP A 25 -10.40 -26.78 22.18
CA ASP A 25 -10.18 -27.87 23.13
C ASP A 25 -8.67 -28.11 23.28
N LYS A 26 -8.10 -27.67 24.41
CA LYS A 26 -6.64 -27.77 24.66
C LYS A 26 -6.16 -29.20 24.85
N GLU A 27 -6.97 -30.05 25.48
CA GLU A 27 -6.61 -31.45 25.75
C GLU A 27 -6.55 -32.28 24.47
N LYS A 28 -7.58 -32.14 23.62
CA LYS A 28 -7.68 -32.86 22.36
C LYS A 28 -7.01 -32.14 21.18
N ARG A 29 -6.55 -30.90 21.40
CA ARG A 29 -5.96 -30.01 20.39
C ARG A 29 -6.84 -29.80 19.15
N TYR A 30 -8.16 -29.70 19.36
CA TYR A 30 -9.12 -29.37 18.30
C TYR A 30 -9.53 -27.89 18.34
N VAL A 31 -9.73 -27.33 17.15
CA VAL A 31 -10.22 -25.95 16.97
C VAL A 31 -11.44 -25.99 16.06
N ASP A 32 -12.59 -25.59 16.58
CA ASP A 32 -13.83 -25.51 15.82
C ASP A 32 -13.91 -24.16 15.10
N LEU A 33 -14.13 -24.19 13.79
CA LEU A 33 -14.23 -23.00 12.93
C LEU A 33 -15.62 -22.85 12.33
N SER A 34 -16.08 -21.60 12.16
CA SER A 34 -17.36 -21.30 11.52
C SER A 34 -17.25 -20.19 10.49
N LYS A 35 -17.61 -20.51 9.24
CA LYS A 35 -17.78 -19.52 8.18
C LYS A 35 -19.07 -18.71 8.34
N ARG A 36 -20.12 -19.37 8.86
CA ARG A 36 -21.47 -18.82 8.88
C ARG A 36 -21.60 -17.58 9.76
N ARG A 37 -20.82 -17.52 10.84
CA ARG A 37 -20.89 -16.45 11.83
C ARG A 37 -20.01 -15.25 11.47
N VAL A 38 -19.27 -15.29 10.37
CA VAL A 38 -18.47 -14.17 9.89
C VAL A 38 -19.40 -13.21 9.15
N ALA A 39 -19.52 -11.98 9.64
CA ALA A 39 -20.23 -10.94 8.92
C ALA A 39 -19.43 -10.56 7.66
N PRO A 40 -20.08 -10.36 6.51
CA PRO A 40 -19.38 -9.96 5.28
C PRO A 40 -18.71 -8.58 5.41
N GLU A 41 -19.18 -7.75 6.35
CA GLU A 41 -18.65 -6.41 6.66
C GLU A 41 -17.27 -6.46 7.33
N ASP A 42 -16.99 -7.49 8.13
CA ASP A 42 -15.72 -7.64 8.86
C ASP A 42 -14.62 -8.30 8.03
N VAL A 43 -15.00 -8.99 6.94
CA VAL A 43 -14.07 -9.67 6.02
C VAL A 43 -12.91 -8.77 5.57
N PRO A 44 -13.13 -7.54 5.05
CA PRO A 44 -12.03 -6.67 4.62
C PRO A 44 -11.07 -6.31 5.77
N ALA A 45 -11.59 -6.10 6.99
CA ALA A 45 -10.75 -5.79 8.15
C ALA A 45 -9.86 -6.98 8.54
N PHE A 46 -10.37 -8.21 8.47
CA PHE A 46 -9.58 -9.42 8.70
C PHE A 46 -8.53 -9.66 7.61
N GLU A 47 -8.88 -9.41 6.35
CA GLU A 47 -7.94 -9.51 5.23
C GLU A 47 -6.80 -8.47 5.36
N GLU A 48 -7.13 -7.24 5.75
CA GLU A 48 -6.13 -6.20 6.01
C GLU A 48 -5.21 -6.58 7.19
N LYS A 49 -5.77 -7.07 8.29
CA LYS A 49 -5.01 -7.56 9.44
C LYS A 49 -4.07 -8.71 9.05
N PHE A 50 -4.56 -9.66 8.25
CA PHE A 50 -3.75 -10.77 7.75
C PHE A 50 -2.63 -10.29 6.82
N ALA A 51 -2.89 -9.33 5.93
CA ALA A 51 -1.88 -8.74 5.06
C ALA A 51 -0.76 -8.05 5.86
N LYS A 52 -1.12 -7.27 6.88
CA LYS A 52 -0.17 -6.63 7.80
C LYS A 52 0.68 -7.68 8.54
N SER A 53 0.06 -8.71 9.11
CA SER A 53 0.79 -9.78 9.82
C SER A 53 1.69 -10.59 8.87
N LYS A 54 1.25 -10.85 7.64
CA LYS A 54 2.06 -11.54 6.62
C LYS A 54 3.31 -10.74 6.24
N MET A 55 3.18 -9.41 6.16
CA MET A 55 4.33 -8.53 5.93
C MET A 55 5.34 -8.64 7.07
N VAL A 56 4.90 -8.50 8.32
CA VAL A 56 5.77 -8.64 9.51
C VAL A 56 6.44 -10.01 9.53
N HIS A 57 5.67 -11.08 9.31
CA HIS A 57 6.20 -12.44 9.27
C HIS A 57 7.26 -12.61 8.16
N SER A 58 7.08 -11.97 7.02
CA SER A 58 8.04 -12.00 5.93
C SER A 58 9.33 -11.24 6.25
N ILE A 59 9.29 -10.17 7.04
CA ILE A 59 10.48 -9.48 7.57
C ILE A 59 11.21 -10.42 8.52
N MET A 60 10.51 -10.97 9.51
CA MET A 60 11.10 -11.87 10.50
C MET A 60 11.70 -13.12 9.86
N ARG A 61 11.09 -13.64 8.80
CA ARG A 61 11.65 -14.77 8.03
C ARG A 61 12.98 -14.40 7.37
N HIS A 62 13.10 -13.21 6.79
CA HIS A 62 14.34 -12.78 6.15
C HIS A 62 15.46 -12.61 7.18
N VAL A 63 15.14 -11.98 8.32
CA VAL A 63 16.05 -11.87 9.46
C VAL A 63 16.47 -13.25 9.97
N ALA A 64 15.53 -14.19 10.11
CA ALA A 64 15.84 -15.57 10.52
C ALA A 64 16.81 -16.27 9.56
N THR A 65 16.62 -16.10 8.25
CA THR A 65 17.53 -16.63 7.23
C THR A 65 18.90 -15.95 7.28
N LYS A 66 18.96 -14.63 7.52
CA LYS A 66 20.21 -13.86 7.61
C LYS A 66 21.09 -14.27 8.80
N PHE A 67 20.47 -14.63 9.93
CA PHE A 67 21.17 -15.04 11.16
C PHE A 67 21.19 -16.54 11.40
N GLU A 68 20.68 -17.35 10.47
CA GLU A 68 20.58 -18.81 10.58
C GLU A 68 19.94 -19.28 11.91
N LYS A 69 18.95 -18.53 12.39
CA LYS A 69 18.22 -18.84 13.63
C LYS A 69 16.85 -19.38 13.35
N ASP A 70 16.31 -20.11 14.33
CA ASP A 70 14.94 -20.59 14.26
C ASP A 70 13.96 -19.42 14.25
N MET A 71 13.01 -19.48 13.32
CA MET A 71 11.98 -18.45 13.17
C MET A 71 11.16 -18.28 14.45
N MET A 72 10.92 -19.38 15.19
CA MET A 72 10.15 -19.36 16.43
C MET A 72 10.86 -18.51 17.49
N GLU A 73 12.18 -18.66 17.64
CA GLU A 73 12.97 -17.88 18.59
C GLU A 73 12.90 -16.38 18.27
N ILE A 74 13.04 -16.00 16.99
CA ILE A 74 12.96 -14.59 16.57
C ILE A 74 11.58 -14.00 16.81
N LEU A 75 10.52 -14.79 16.57
CA LEU A 75 9.15 -14.35 16.85
C LEU A 75 8.91 -14.16 18.34
N GLN A 76 9.45 -15.04 19.19
CA GLN A 76 9.37 -14.93 20.64
C GLN A 76 10.13 -13.71 21.16
N MET A 77 11.33 -13.47 20.62
CA MET A 77 12.20 -12.37 21.06
C MET A 77 11.67 -11.00 20.63
N ALA A 78 11.25 -10.85 19.38
CA ALA A 78 10.91 -9.54 18.81
C ALA A 78 9.41 -9.34 18.63
N CYS A 79 8.70 -10.34 18.09
CA CYS A 79 7.34 -10.16 17.60
C CYS A 79 6.34 -10.13 18.77
N TRP A 80 6.39 -11.08 19.71
CA TRP A 80 5.45 -11.14 20.83
C TRP A 80 5.48 -9.88 21.72
N PRO A 81 6.66 -9.36 22.12
CA PRO A 81 6.74 -8.11 22.88
C PRO A 81 6.16 -6.91 22.14
N MET A 82 6.36 -6.84 20.80
CA MET A 82 5.74 -5.78 19.99
C MET A 82 4.21 -5.85 19.95
N TYR A 83 3.65 -7.07 19.94
CA TYR A 83 2.20 -7.27 19.99
C TYR A 83 1.60 -6.91 21.35
N GLU A 84 2.32 -7.15 22.45
CA GLU A 84 1.85 -6.77 23.79
C GLU A 84 1.84 -5.25 24.00
N GLN A 85 2.86 -4.54 23.51
CA GLN A 85 3.01 -3.10 23.73
C GLN A 85 2.15 -2.24 22.79
N TYR A 86 2.17 -2.53 21.49
CA TYR A 86 1.51 -1.70 20.46
C TYR A 86 0.21 -2.32 19.94
N GLY A 87 -0.17 -3.51 20.42
CA GLY A 87 -1.28 -4.30 19.89
C GLY A 87 -0.98 -4.95 18.53
N HIS A 88 -0.23 -4.26 17.65
CA HIS A 88 0.19 -4.77 16.36
C HIS A 88 1.64 -4.42 16.01
N ALA A 89 2.46 -5.44 15.74
CA ALA A 89 3.85 -5.27 15.33
C ALA A 89 4.03 -4.40 14.07
N HIS A 90 3.03 -4.35 13.17
CA HIS A 90 3.09 -3.46 12.01
C HIS A 90 3.01 -1.97 12.40
N GLN A 91 2.24 -1.61 13.42
CA GLN A 91 2.16 -0.23 13.91
C GLN A 91 3.46 0.16 14.58
N ALA A 92 4.01 -0.73 15.40
CA ALA A 92 5.34 -0.56 15.98
C ALA A 92 6.38 -0.29 14.88
N LEU A 93 6.51 -1.15 13.87
CA LEU A 93 7.49 -0.94 12.79
C LEU A 93 7.27 0.37 12.01
N LYS A 94 6.02 0.80 11.82
CA LYS A 94 5.72 2.09 11.16
C LYS A 94 6.17 3.27 12.02
N GLU A 95 5.94 3.23 13.32
CA GLU A 95 6.43 4.26 14.24
C GLU A 95 7.96 4.27 14.35
N ALA A 96 8.61 3.11 14.20
CA ALA A 96 10.06 3.00 14.24
C ALA A 96 10.69 3.83 13.12
N ILE A 97 10.14 3.70 11.92
CA ILE A 97 10.60 4.40 10.72
C ILE A 97 10.28 5.90 10.78
N LEU A 98 9.14 6.27 11.36
CA LEU A 98 8.70 7.68 11.36
C LEU A 98 9.41 8.54 12.41
N LYS A 99 9.76 7.95 13.56
CA LYS A 99 10.29 8.70 14.71
C LYS A 99 11.79 8.46 14.94
N ASP A 100 12.41 7.52 14.22
CA ASP A 100 13.75 7.00 14.52
C ASP A 100 13.92 6.66 16.03
N GLU A 101 12.81 6.31 16.70
CA GLU A 101 12.81 5.95 18.10
C GLU A 101 13.20 4.48 18.25
N ASP A 102 14.06 4.19 19.24
CA ASP A 102 14.33 2.84 19.71
C ASP A 102 13.08 2.24 20.35
N ILE A 103 12.16 1.74 19.52
CA ILE A 103 11.02 0.93 19.95
C ILE A 103 11.51 -0.27 20.76
N PHE A 104 12.70 -0.76 20.41
CA PHE A 104 13.37 -1.86 21.07
C PHE A 104 13.86 -1.54 22.50
N SER A 105 13.99 -0.27 22.90
CA SER A 105 14.34 0.10 24.28
C SER A 105 13.14 0.00 25.23
N LYS A 106 11.91 0.03 24.68
CA LYS A 106 10.67 -0.19 25.42
C LYS A 106 10.28 -1.67 25.50
N LEU A 107 10.96 -2.56 24.77
CA LEU A 107 10.72 -3.99 24.81
C LEU A 107 11.46 -4.59 26.02
N GLN A 108 10.75 -5.37 26.82
CA GLN A 108 11.32 -6.04 28.01
C GLN A 108 12.33 -7.16 27.67
N THR A 109 12.45 -7.53 26.40
CA THR A 109 13.33 -8.59 25.93
C THR A 109 14.61 -8.03 25.32
N GLU A 110 15.75 -8.52 25.78
CA GLU A 110 17.07 -8.23 25.21
C GLU A 110 17.20 -8.83 23.80
N VAL A 111 16.78 -8.08 22.79
CA VAL A 111 17.10 -8.40 21.40
C VAL A 111 18.54 -7.95 21.14
N PRO A 112 19.43 -8.81 20.61
CA PRO A 112 20.78 -8.38 20.28
C PRO A 112 20.74 -7.30 19.19
N GLU A 113 21.58 -6.29 19.34
CA GLU A 113 21.59 -5.08 18.51
C GLU A 113 21.75 -5.38 17.01
N ASN A 114 22.50 -6.43 16.68
CA ASN A 114 22.65 -6.95 15.32
C ASN A 114 21.30 -7.32 14.67
N ILE A 115 20.39 -7.94 15.44
CA ILE A 115 19.07 -8.34 14.95
C ILE A 115 18.15 -7.11 14.84
N LYS A 116 18.26 -6.15 15.74
CA LYS A 116 17.47 -4.90 15.69
C LYS A 116 17.77 -4.12 14.40
N GLY A 117 19.05 -3.91 14.09
CA GLY A 117 19.47 -3.19 12.89
C GLY A 117 19.00 -3.88 11.61
N ALA A 118 19.07 -5.22 11.56
CA ALA A 118 18.58 -5.98 10.40
C ALA A 118 17.05 -5.90 10.24
N ILE A 119 16.29 -5.93 11.34
CA ILE A 119 14.83 -5.76 11.30
C ILE A 119 14.48 -4.37 10.76
N LEU A 120 15.20 -3.33 11.19
CA LEU A 120 14.96 -1.95 10.78
C LEU A 120 15.28 -1.74 9.29
N GLU A 121 16.44 -2.21 8.84
CA GLU A 121 16.84 -2.18 7.43
C GLU A 121 15.83 -2.93 6.53
N ASP A 122 15.40 -4.13 6.94
CA ASP A 122 14.43 -4.91 6.19
C ASP A 122 13.02 -4.28 6.23
N ALA A 123 12.67 -3.64 7.34
CA ALA A 123 11.42 -2.89 7.46
C ALA A 123 11.43 -1.71 6.49
N GLU A 124 12.45 -0.85 6.52
CA GLU A 124 12.60 0.29 5.60
C GLU A 124 12.49 -0.15 4.14
N ARG A 125 13.24 -1.18 3.73
CA ARG A 125 13.17 -1.71 2.36
C ARG A 125 11.76 -2.16 1.98
N LYS A 126 11.03 -2.82 2.88
CA LYS A 126 9.67 -3.31 2.59
C LYS A 126 8.60 -2.23 2.66
N PHE A 127 8.74 -1.24 3.53
CA PHE A 127 7.81 -0.11 3.61
C PHE A 127 8.05 0.88 2.46
N ALA A 128 9.29 1.15 2.08
CA ALA A 128 9.64 1.94 0.89
C ALA A 128 9.14 1.29 -0.41
N ALA A 129 9.15 -0.05 -0.48
CA ALA A 129 8.60 -0.78 -1.61
C ALA A 129 7.07 -0.63 -1.78
N GLN A 130 6.35 -0.10 -0.78
CA GLN A 130 4.89 0.12 -0.85
C GLN A 130 4.48 1.46 -1.45
N GLY A 131 5.40 2.21 -2.08
CA GLY A 131 5.06 3.42 -2.83
C GLY A 131 3.87 3.20 -3.77
N ILE A 132 2.76 3.87 -3.47
CA ILE A 132 1.52 3.80 -4.23
C ILE A 132 1.65 4.74 -5.42
N ARG A 133 1.32 4.25 -6.61
CA ARG A 133 1.26 5.07 -7.82
C ARG A 133 -0.17 5.51 -8.04
N PHE A 134 -0.40 6.81 -8.05
CA PHE A 134 -1.66 7.39 -8.42
C PHE A 134 -1.57 7.90 -9.86
N GLY A 135 -2.52 7.52 -10.70
CA GLY A 135 -2.61 7.97 -12.08
C GLY A 135 -3.88 8.78 -12.28
N ALA A 136 -3.77 9.92 -12.97
CA ALA A 136 -4.91 10.70 -13.40
C ALA A 136 -4.78 11.01 -14.90
N SER A 137 -5.81 10.67 -15.67
CA SER A 137 -5.90 11.12 -17.06
C SER A 137 -6.48 12.54 -17.06
N VAL A 138 -5.80 13.44 -17.76
CA VAL A 138 -6.19 14.83 -17.95
C VAL A 138 -6.24 15.10 -19.45
N ASP A 139 -7.39 15.57 -19.92
CA ASP A 139 -7.53 16.03 -21.29
C ASP A 139 -7.17 17.53 -21.35
N VAL A 140 -6.23 17.88 -22.22
CA VAL A 140 -5.78 19.25 -22.41
C VAL A 140 -5.93 19.61 -23.88
N SER A 141 -6.91 20.46 -24.19
CA SER A 141 -7.14 21.01 -25.51
C SER A 141 -6.95 22.52 -25.49
N PHE A 142 -6.23 23.05 -26.48
CA PHE A 142 -6.08 24.49 -26.69
C PHE A 142 -6.36 24.80 -28.16
N SER A 143 -7.23 25.79 -28.43
CA SER A 143 -7.73 26.13 -29.77
C SER A 143 -7.00 27.30 -30.44
N GLY A 144 -6.08 27.98 -29.76
CA GLY A 144 -5.31 29.10 -30.31
C GLY A 144 -4.04 28.69 -31.07
N TYR A 145 -3.49 29.65 -31.83
CA TYR A 145 -2.33 29.47 -32.70
C TYR A 145 -1.04 29.07 -31.96
N GLU A 146 -0.87 29.50 -30.70
CA GLU A 146 0.27 29.13 -29.83
C GLU A 146 -0.01 27.92 -28.90
N GLY A 147 -0.96 27.05 -29.26
CA GLY A 147 -1.46 26.02 -28.34
C GLY A 147 -0.42 25.01 -27.86
N VAL A 148 0.53 24.62 -28.70
CA VAL A 148 1.55 23.63 -28.30
C VAL A 148 2.48 24.20 -27.21
N ASP A 149 2.80 25.50 -27.29
CA ASP A 149 3.70 26.14 -26.32
C ASP A 149 2.98 26.56 -25.04
N ALA A 150 1.69 26.87 -25.12
CA ALA A 150 0.79 27.01 -23.97
C ALA A 150 0.70 25.69 -23.17
N VAL A 151 0.46 24.57 -23.86
CA VAL A 151 0.39 23.24 -23.22
C VAL A 151 1.73 22.87 -22.58
N LYS A 152 2.85 23.08 -23.26
CA LYS A 152 4.18 22.82 -22.68
C LYS A 152 4.45 23.67 -21.43
N ARG A 153 4.04 24.95 -21.40
CA ARG A 153 4.17 25.82 -20.22
C ARG A 153 3.28 25.35 -19.06
N ALA A 154 2.04 24.99 -19.34
CA ALA A 154 1.12 24.44 -18.34
C ALA A 154 1.63 23.13 -17.72
N LEU A 155 2.14 22.22 -18.55
CA LEU A 155 2.72 20.95 -18.08
C LEU A 155 4.01 21.17 -17.28
N LYS A 156 4.87 22.11 -17.69
CA LYS A 156 6.06 22.50 -16.92
C LYS A 156 5.70 23.11 -15.58
N ALA A 157 4.66 23.96 -15.50
CA ALA A 157 4.17 24.51 -14.24
C ALA A 157 3.62 23.42 -13.30
N GLY A 158 2.92 22.43 -13.86
CA GLY A 158 2.49 21.24 -13.11
C GLY A 158 3.64 20.38 -12.61
N MET A 159 4.73 20.29 -13.39
CA MET A 159 5.95 19.56 -13.00
C MET A 159 6.77 20.29 -11.93
N LEU A 160 6.70 21.63 -11.88
CA LEU A 160 7.44 22.45 -10.91
C LEU A 160 6.86 22.38 -9.48
N LEU A 161 5.59 21.98 -9.36
CA LEU A 161 4.94 21.63 -8.09
C LEU A 161 5.34 20.25 -7.57
N SER A 162 6.24 19.55 -8.25
CA SER A 162 6.88 18.34 -7.71
C SER A 162 7.86 18.77 -6.63
N ASP A 163 7.66 18.32 -5.39
CA ASP A 163 8.66 18.49 -4.35
C ASP A 163 9.93 17.72 -4.73
N GLU A 164 11.11 18.34 -4.64
CA GLU A 164 12.43 17.70 -4.83
C GLU A 164 12.76 16.64 -3.76
N LYS A 165 11.84 16.39 -2.82
CA LYS A 165 12.04 15.37 -1.79
C LYS A 165 12.01 13.99 -2.41
N LYS A 166 13.02 13.19 -2.09
CA LYS A 166 13.08 11.77 -2.44
C LYS A 166 11.84 11.03 -1.87
N PRO A 167 11.44 9.89 -2.47
CA PRO A 167 10.29 9.08 -2.05
C PRO A 167 10.36 8.57 -0.60
N GLU A 168 11.51 8.70 0.05
CA GLU A 168 11.81 8.24 1.40
C GLU A 168 11.20 9.15 2.49
N GLU A 169 10.92 10.42 2.17
CA GLU A 169 10.31 11.41 3.10
C GLU A 169 8.95 11.93 2.61
N GLY A 170 8.14 11.10 1.94
CA GLY A 170 6.81 11.51 1.44
C GLY A 170 6.85 12.50 0.27
N GLY A 171 8.01 12.65 -0.37
CA GLY A 171 8.17 13.35 -1.63
C GLY A 171 7.46 12.63 -2.76
N ALA A 172 6.79 13.39 -3.61
CA ALA A 172 5.92 12.84 -4.64
C ALA A 172 6.53 13.09 -6.02
N GLU A 173 7.02 12.03 -6.65
CA GLU A 173 7.56 12.12 -8.00
C GLU A 173 6.40 12.20 -8.99
N VAL A 174 6.24 13.35 -9.65
CA VAL A 174 5.23 13.57 -10.70
C VAL A 174 5.88 13.32 -12.06
N SER A 175 5.32 12.38 -12.82
CA SER A 175 5.69 12.12 -14.20
C SER A 175 4.47 12.26 -15.11
N ILE A 176 4.59 13.10 -16.13
CA ILE A 176 3.52 13.34 -17.11
C ILE A 176 3.91 12.63 -18.41
N THR A 177 3.06 11.72 -18.86
CA THR A 177 3.25 10.96 -20.10
C THR A 177 2.09 11.22 -21.05
N LEU A 178 2.39 11.46 -22.34
CA LEU A 178 1.37 11.54 -23.38
C LEU A 178 0.90 10.13 -23.74
N ILE A 179 -0.42 9.88 -23.74
CA ILE A 179 -1.00 8.62 -24.23
C ILE A 179 -1.38 8.79 -25.70
N ALA A 180 -2.28 9.74 -25.97
CA ALA A 180 -2.78 10.09 -27.29
C ALA A 180 -3.21 11.54 -27.24
N PRO A 181 -3.06 12.36 -28.29
CA PRO A 181 -3.66 13.71 -28.31
C PRO A 181 -5.19 13.59 -28.19
N PRO A 182 -5.92 14.35 -27.32
CA PRO A 182 -5.50 15.38 -26.35
C PRO A 182 -5.30 14.89 -24.88
N GLN A 183 -5.14 13.58 -24.66
CA GLN A 183 -5.06 12.91 -23.35
C GLN A 183 -3.63 12.78 -22.80
N TYR A 184 -3.42 13.29 -21.59
CA TYR A 184 -2.18 13.19 -20.82
C TYR A 184 -2.40 12.39 -19.54
N ASN A 185 -1.46 11.50 -19.19
CA ASN A 185 -1.49 10.79 -17.92
C ASN A 185 -0.48 11.39 -16.94
N VAL A 186 -0.97 11.83 -15.80
CA VAL A 186 -0.18 12.33 -14.68
C VAL A 186 -0.03 11.22 -13.66
N ASN A 187 1.18 10.71 -13.50
CA ASN A 187 1.52 9.69 -12.50
C ASN A 187 2.23 10.34 -11.33
N VAL A 188 1.73 10.12 -10.11
CA VAL A 188 2.34 10.57 -8.87
C VAL A 188 2.68 9.35 -8.03
N LYS A 189 3.96 9.18 -7.69
CA LYS A 189 4.39 8.14 -6.74
C LYS A 189 4.39 8.72 -5.33
N CYS A 190 3.64 8.14 -4.40
CA CYS A 190 3.62 8.58 -3.02
C CYS A 190 3.44 7.39 -2.05
N THR A 191 4.01 7.50 -0.85
CA THR A 191 3.92 6.48 0.21
C THR A 191 2.54 6.48 0.89
N GLU A 192 1.85 7.63 0.93
CA GLU A 192 0.58 7.81 1.63
C GLU A 192 -0.57 8.16 0.67
N LYS A 193 -1.73 7.52 0.88
CA LYS A 193 -2.93 7.71 0.07
C LYS A 193 -3.51 9.14 0.07
N PRO A 194 -3.70 9.80 1.24
CA PRO A 194 -4.30 11.13 1.26
C PRO A 194 -3.38 12.19 0.64
N VAL A 195 -2.08 12.13 0.94
CA VAL A 195 -1.06 13.05 0.39
C VAL A 195 -0.98 12.93 -1.13
N GLY A 196 -1.05 11.71 -1.67
CA GLY A 196 -1.07 11.49 -3.11
C GLY A 196 -2.25 12.14 -3.82
N GLN A 197 -3.45 12.10 -3.22
CA GLN A 197 -4.66 12.71 -3.78
C GLN A 197 -4.59 14.25 -3.76
N GLU A 198 -4.14 14.82 -2.64
CA GLU A 198 -3.98 16.27 -2.51
C GLU A 198 -2.99 16.82 -3.54
N LYS A 199 -1.85 16.14 -3.73
CA LYS A 199 -0.83 16.56 -4.71
C LYS A 199 -1.32 16.45 -6.15
N ILE A 200 -2.03 15.38 -6.52
CA ILE A 200 -2.64 15.28 -7.86
C ILE A 200 -3.64 16.41 -8.09
N ASN A 201 -4.48 16.71 -7.10
CA ASN A 201 -5.44 17.79 -7.20
C ASN A 201 -4.75 19.16 -7.33
N ALA A 202 -3.63 19.37 -6.62
CA ALA A 202 -2.82 20.58 -6.74
C ALA A 202 -2.18 20.74 -8.12
N VAL A 203 -1.63 19.64 -8.69
CA VAL A 203 -1.06 19.64 -10.04
C VAL A 203 -2.13 19.94 -11.08
N ILE A 204 -3.31 19.33 -10.99
CA ILE A 204 -4.43 19.61 -11.89
C ILE A 204 -4.87 21.07 -11.77
N ALA A 205 -4.98 21.60 -10.55
CA ALA A 205 -5.35 23.00 -10.32
C ALA A 205 -4.31 23.99 -10.89
N ALA A 206 -3.03 23.65 -10.83
CA ALA A 206 -1.97 24.46 -11.43
C ALA A 206 -2.01 24.44 -12.96
N ILE A 207 -2.26 23.27 -13.55
CA ILE A 207 -2.47 23.11 -15.00
C ILE A 207 -3.69 23.92 -15.44
N GLN A 208 -4.81 23.83 -14.72
CA GLN A 208 -6.00 24.63 -14.98
C GLN A 208 -5.71 26.14 -14.93
N LYS A 209 -5.05 26.62 -13.87
CA LYS A 209 -4.68 28.04 -13.75
C LYS A 209 -3.76 28.53 -14.86
N ALA A 210 -2.85 27.68 -15.34
CA ALA A 210 -1.97 28.03 -16.46
C ALA A 210 -2.74 28.12 -17.78
N ILE A 211 -3.71 27.23 -18.00
CA ILE A 211 -4.51 27.22 -19.23
C ILE A 211 -5.55 28.35 -19.23
N THR A 212 -6.25 28.61 -18.11
CA THR A 212 -7.25 29.70 -18.02
C THR A 212 -6.63 31.09 -18.20
N LYS A 213 -5.33 31.25 -17.91
CA LYS A 213 -4.61 32.50 -18.21
C LYS A 213 -4.35 32.72 -19.70
N GLU A 214 -4.41 31.65 -20.51
CA GLU A 214 -4.06 31.66 -21.93
C GLU A 214 -5.25 31.38 -22.86
N GLY A 215 -6.37 30.81 -22.37
CA GLY A 215 -7.59 30.56 -23.15
C GLY A 215 -8.81 30.14 -22.32
N GLU A 216 -10.02 30.38 -22.84
CA GLU A 216 -11.30 30.29 -22.10
C GLU A 216 -11.92 28.88 -21.97
N ASP A 217 -11.50 27.88 -22.76
CA ASP A 217 -12.13 26.55 -22.75
C ASP A 217 -11.21 25.45 -22.22
N CYS A 218 -11.53 24.92 -21.04
CA CYS A 218 -10.86 23.76 -20.43
C CYS A 218 -11.88 22.65 -20.13
N VAL A 219 -11.83 21.54 -20.88
CA VAL A 219 -12.53 20.30 -20.48
C VAL A 219 -11.50 19.38 -19.81
N ALA A 220 -11.38 19.50 -18.48
CA ALA A 220 -10.58 18.58 -17.68
C ALA A 220 -11.51 17.46 -17.18
N ASP A 221 -11.74 16.43 -18.01
CA ASP A 221 -12.53 15.28 -17.58
C ASP A 221 -11.72 14.39 -16.61
N ARG A 222 -12.29 14.17 -15.42
CA ARG A 222 -11.62 13.47 -14.32
C ARG A 222 -11.86 11.98 -14.43
N HIS A 223 -10.90 11.24 -14.99
CA HIS A 223 -10.87 9.79 -14.82
C HIS A 223 -9.83 9.43 -13.75
N HIS A 224 -10.27 9.35 -12.49
CA HIS A 224 -9.45 8.84 -11.40
C HIS A 224 -9.34 7.32 -11.55
N ILE A 225 -8.24 6.84 -12.10
CA ILE A 225 -7.90 5.42 -12.05
C ILE A 225 -6.88 5.28 -10.93
N PRO A 226 -7.28 4.89 -9.70
CA PRO A 226 -6.29 4.46 -8.73
C PRO A 226 -5.61 3.22 -9.33
N LEU A 227 -4.38 3.38 -9.81
CA LEU A 227 -3.52 2.27 -10.17
C LEU A 227 -3.06 1.60 -8.88
N THR A 228 -3.99 0.95 -8.18
CA THR A 228 -3.63 -0.03 -7.17
C THR A 228 -2.73 -1.04 -7.85
N SER A 229 -1.55 -1.27 -7.29
CA SER A 229 -0.50 -2.17 -7.76
C SER A 229 -0.90 -3.66 -7.83
N GLN A 230 -2.18 -3.98 -7.94
CA GLN A 230 -2.70 -5.32 -8.16
C GLN A 230 -3.19 -5.48 -9.59
N CYS A 231 -2.25 -5.62 -10.52
CA CYS A 231 -2.52 -6.24 -11.82
C CYS A 231 -1.43 -7.27 -12.14
N CYS A 232 -1.34 -8.33 -11.35
CA CYS A 232 -0.96 -9.64 -11.86
C CYS A 232 -2.23 -10.52 -11.85
N LYS A 233 -3.18 -10.24 -12.75
CA LYS A 233 -4.06 -11.31 -13.24
C LYS A 233 -3.21 -12.15 -14.19
N PRO A 234 -3.04 -13.46 -13.96
CA PRO A 234 -2.44 -14.31 -14.98
C PRO A 234 -3.30 -14.20 -16.23
N CYS A 235 -2.68 -13.94 -17.38
CA CYS A 235 -3.28 -14.13 -18.68
C CYS A 235 -3.75 -15.59 -18.76
N ALA A 236 -5.03 -15.84 -18.50
CA ALA A 236 -5.67 -17.08 -18.89
C ALA A 236 -5.74 -17.06 -20.42
N GLY A 237 -4.69 -17.63 -21.04
CA GLY A 237 -4.67 -17.94 -22.45
C GLY A 237 -5.88 -18.80 -22.78
N LYS A 238 -6.70 -18.30 -23.71
CA LYS A 238 -7.56 -19.14 -24.52
C LYS A 238 -6.66 -19.97 -25.43
N MET A 239 -6.64 -21.29 -25.20
CA MET A 239 -6.57 -22.41 -26.16
C MET A 239 -5.98 -23.62 -25.45
#